data_AF-A0A1A3CLJ7-F1
#
_entry.id   AF-A0A1A3CLJ7-F1
#
_cell.length_a   1.000
_cell.length_b   1.000
_cell.length_c   1.000
_cell.angle_alpha   90.00
_cell.angle_beta   90.00
_cell.angle_gamma   90.00
#
_symmetry.space_group_name_H-M   'P 1'
#
loop_
_entity.id
_entity.type
_entity.pdbx_description
1 polymer ?
#
loop_
_entity_poly.entity_id
_entity_poly.type
_entity_poly.pdbx_seq_one_letter_code
_entity_poly.pdbx_strand_id
1 'polypeptide(L)'
;MQALMLSGAINNLIWILVLIAIIAVVIAVVRAVMSPRDAAVVERPVVEQPVARQAAPVASGLAPGWYPDQNDPSLMRYYDGRVWTAQTQPHA
;
A
#
# COMPACT_ATOMS: atom_id res chain seq x y z
N MET A 1 33.09 42.69 8.23
CA MET A 1 33.28 41.23 8.45
C MET A 1 31.97 40.43 8.30
N GLN A 2 30.99 40.87 7.49
CA GLN A 2 29.73 40.14 7.28
C GLN A 2 29.65 39.43 5.90
N ALA A 3 30.38 39.93 4.88
CA ALA A 3 30.41 39.32 3.55
C ALA A 3 31.12 37.96 3.48
N LEU A 4 32.07 37.69 4.39
CA LEU A 4 32.84 36.43 4.43
C LEU A 4 32.07 35.27 5.09
N MET A 5 31.05 35.57 5.91
CA MET A 5 30.19 34.55 6.54
C MET A 5 29.03 34.12 5.62
N LEU A 6 28.59 35.02 4.73
CA LEU A 6 27.56 34.72 3.73
C LEU A 6 28.06 33.76 2.65
N SER A 7 29.33 33.85 2.23
CA SER A 7 29.88 32.92 1.23
C SER A 7 29.92 31.47 1.72
N GLY A 8 30.27 31.25 2.99
CA GLY A 8 30.24 29.92 3.62
C GLY A 8 28.81 29.37 3.75
N ALA A 9 27.87 30.23 4.15
CA ALA A 9 26.45 29.86 4.25
C ALA A 9 25.82 29.56 2.88
N ILE A 10 26.16 30.35 1.84
CA ILE A 10 25.69 30.15 0.46
C ILE A 10 26.30 28.87 -0.12
N ASN A 11 27.59 28.63 0.08
CA ASN A 11 28.24 27.39 -0.35
C ASN A 11 27.62 26.16 0.36
N ASN A 12 27.37 26.25 1.67
CA ASN A 12 26.69 25.19 2.41
C ASN A 12 25.25 24.97 1.90
N LEU A 13 24.52 26.05 1.60
CA LEU A 13 23.19 25.96 1.00
C LEU A 13 23.22 25.25 -0.36
N ILE A 14 24.21 25.55 -1.20
CA ILE A 14 24.43 24.87 -2.48
C ILE A 14 24.66 23.37 -2.25
N TRP A 15 25.53 23.00 -1.31
CA TRP A 15 25.78 21.59 -0.98
C TRP A 15 24.55 20.87 -0.43
N ILE A 16 23.73 21.54 0.39
CA ILE A 16 22.46 21.00 0.90
C ILE A 16 21.48 20.76 -0.25
N LEU A 17 21.32 21.71 -1.18
CA LEU A 17 20.46 21.53 -2.34
C LEU A 17 20.93 20.39 -3.25
N VAL A 18 22.24 20.27 -3.46
CA VAL A 18 22.83 19.15 -4.21
C VAL A 18 22.57 17.82 -3.52
N LEU A 19 22.75 17.74 -2.19
CA LEU A 19 22.46 16.54 -1.41
C LEU A 19 20.98 16.16 -1.49
N ILE A 20 20.07 17.12 -1.33
CA ILE A 20 18.62 16.91 -1.47
C ILE A 20 18.29 16.41 -2.88
N ALA A 21 18.87 17.00 -3.92
CA ALA A 21 18.67 16.57 -5.30
C ALA A 21 19.16 15.13 -5.52
N ILE A 22 20.34 14.77 -4.99
CA ILE A 22 20.87 13.40 -5.06
C ILE A 22 19.94 12.42 -4.34
N ILE A 23 19.50 12.75 -3.12
CA ILE A 23 18.56 11.91 -2.36
C ILE A 23 17.24 11.73 -3.12
N ALA A 24 16.69 12.81 -3.70
CA ALA A 24 15.47 12.76 -4.49
C ALA A 24 15.63 11.87 -5.73
N VAL A 25 16.76 11.96 -6.44
CA VAL A 25 17.09 11.11 -7.58
C VAL A 25 17.22 9.65 -7.15
N VAL A 26 17.92 9.37 -6.05
CA VAL A 26 18.05 8.00 -5.51
C VAL A 26 16.69 7.43 -5.16
N ILE A 27 15.83 8.19 -4.46
CA ILE A 27 14.47 7.76 -4.14
C ILE A 27 13.66 7.51 -5.42
N ALA A 28 13.77 8.37 -6.43
CA ALA A 28 13.09 8.20 -7.71
C ALA A 28 13.55 6.95 -8.47
N VAL A 29 14.86 6.67 -8.49
CA VAL A 29 15.44 5.47 -9.10
C VAL A 29 15.03 4.22 -8.33
N VAL A 30 15.11 4.25 -7.00
CA VAL A 30 14.66 3.15 -6.14
C VAL A 30 13.17 2.88 -6.37
N ARG A 31 12.33 3.92 -6.45
CA ARG A 31 10.92 3.78 -6.83
C ARG A 31 10.74 3.23 -8.23
N ALA A 32 11.53 3.67 -9.22
CA ALA A 32 11.45 3.15 -10.58
C ALA A 32 11.87 1.67 -10.69
N VAL A 33 12.79 1.22 -9.83
CA VAL A 33 13.24 -0.18 -9.76
C VAL A 33 12.27 -1.03 -8.94
N MET A 34 11.70 -0.49 -7.86
CA MET A 34 10.80 -1.19 -6.94
C MET A 34 9.33 -1.16 -7.37
N SER A 35 8.88 -0.16 -8.12
CA SER A 35 7.61 -0.22 -8.85
C SER A 35 7.79 -1.28 -9.93
N PRO A 36 7.14 -2.45 -9.83
CA PRO A 36 7.18 -3.45 -10.88
C PRO A 36 6.39 -2.88 -12.05
N ARG A 37 7.09 -2.15 -12.95
CA ARG A 37 6.61 -1.60 -14.23
C ARG A 37 5.08 -1.61 -14.34
N ASP A 38 4.42 -0.74 -13.59
CA ASP A 38 2.98 -0.57 -13.73
C ASP A 38 2.74 -0.15 -15.16
N ALA A 39 2.08 -1.04 -15.89
CA ALA A 39 1.47 -0.78 -17.18
C ALA A 39 2.41 -0.04 -18.14
N ALA A 40 3.19 -0.80 -18.90
CA ALA A 40 3.12 -0.54 -20.33
C ALA A 40 1.62 -0.49 -20.66
N VAL A 41 1.07 0.73 -20.74
CA VAL A 41 -0.24 1.05 -21.29
C VAL A 41 -0.14 0.66 -22.75
N VAL A 42 -0.17 -0.65 -22.98
CA VAL A 42 -0.52 -1.21 -24.27
C VAL A 42 -2.02 -1.17 -24.24
N GLU A 43 -2.58 -0.10 -24.81
CA GLU A 43 -3.94 -0.12 -25.32
C GLU A 43 -4.06 -1.34 -26.24
N ARG A 44 -4.46 -2.48 -25.68
CA ARG A 44 -5.04 -3.57 -26.43
C ARG A 44 -6.55 -3.39 -26.28
N PRO A 45 -7.23 -2.79 -27.27
CA PRO A 45 -8.66 -2.91 -27.30
C PRO A 45 -8.99 -4.40 -27.52
N VAL A 46 -10.12 -4.84 -26.98
CA VAL A 46 -10.81 -6.13 -27.22
C VAL A 46 -10.59 -7.22 -26.14
N VAL A 47 -11.66 -7.33 -25.34
CA VAL A 47 -12.25 -8.52 -24.69
C VAL A 47 -11.72 -8.93 -23.30
N GLU A 48 -12.62 -8.73 -22.33
CA GLU A 48 -12.86 -9.49 -21.10
C GLU A 48 -11.66 -10.23 -20.50
N GLN A 49 -11.12 -9.66 -19.43
CA GLN A 49 -10.77 -10.45 -18.26
C GLN A 49 -11.72 -10.05 -17.14
N PRO A 50 -12.57 -10.95 -16.63
CA PRO A 50 -13.23 -10.74 -15.36
C PRO A 50 -12.09 -10.71 -14.36
N VAL A 51 -11.68 -9.49 -14.04
CA VAL A 51 -11.39 -9.00 -12.72
C VAL A 51 -11.83 -10.01 -11.64
N ALA A 52 -11.02 -11.04 -11.43
CA ALA A 52 -10.60 -11.39 -10.10
C ALA A 52 -9.73 -10.22 -9.62
N ARG A 53 -10.33 -9.02 -9.48
CA ARG A 53 -10.01 -8.17 -8.35
C ARG A 53 -10.14 -9.17 -7.22
N GLN A 54 -9.06 -9.45 -6.51
CA GLN A 54 -9.21 -9.85 -5.12
C GLN A 54 -10.22 -8.86 -4.54
N ALA A 55 -11.47 -9.32 -4.41
CA ALA A 55 -12.43 -8.64 -3.60
C ALA A 55 -11.76 -8.63 -2.24
N ALA A 56 -11.44 -7.43 -1.72
CA ALA A 56 -11.31 -7.27 -0.28
C ALA A 56 -12.44 -8.09 0.33
N PRO A 57 -12.15 -9.02 1.27
CA PRO A 57 -13.10 -10.04 1.70
C PRO A 57 -14.38 -9.29 1.98
N VAL A 58 -15.36 -9.57 1.12
CA VAL A 58 -16.62 -8.86 1.14
C VAL A 58 -17.16 -9.13 2.53
N ALA A 59 -17.10 -8.11 3.39
CA ALA A 59 -18.13 -7.86 4.36
C ALA A 59 -19.40 -7.58 3.53
N SER A 60 -19.85 -8.65 2.86
CA SER A 60 -21.11 -8.80 2.18
C SER A 60 -22.17 -8.40 3.21
N GLY A 61 -23.38 -8.07 2.79
CA GLY A 61 -24.51 -7.80 3.69
C GLY A 61 -24.94 -9.01 4.54
N LEU A 62 -24.00 -9.70 5.17
CA LEU A 62 -24.12 -10.73 6.15
C LEU A 62 -24.78 -10.10 7.37
N ALA A 63 -25.88 -10.70 7.80
CA ALA A 63 -26.46 -10.39 9.09
C ALA A 63 -25.45 -10.76 10.19
N PRO A 64 -25.47 -10.06 11.34
CA PRO A 64 -24.69 -10.48 12.50
C PRO A 64 -24.99 -11.95 12.87
N GLY A 65 -23.95 -12.75 13.11
CA GLY A 65 -24.10 -14.18 13.34
C GLY A 65 -22.80 -14.98 13.32
N TRP A 66 -22.93 -16.29 13.52
CA TRP A 66 -21.83 -17.26 13.47
C TRP A 66 -21.65 -17.80 12.06
N TYR A 67 -20.41 -17.77 11.57
CA TYR A 67 -20.04 -18.29 10.25
C TYR A 67 -18.73 -19.07 10.34
N PRO A 68 -18.39 -19.94 9.37
CA PRO A 68 -17.12 -20.67 9.37
C PRO A 68 -15.90 -19.74 9.47
N ASP A 69 -14.93 -20.10 10.31
CA ASP A 69 -13.67 -19.36 10.44
C ASP A 69 -12.82 -19.55 9.18
N GLN A 70 -12.34 -18.45 8.61
CA GLN A 70 -11.59 -18.46 7.36
C GLN A 70 -10.18 -19.07 7.51
N ASN A 71 -9.67 -19.15 8.74
CA ASN A 71 -8.34 -19.67 9.03
C ASN A 71 -8.39 -21.12 9.54
N ASP A 72 -9.49 -21.49 10.21
CA ASP A 72 -9.68 -22.83 10.77
C ASP A 72 -11.10 -23.35 10.48
N PRO A 73 -11.27 -24.29 9.54
CA PRO A 73 -12.59 -24.80 9.19
C PRO A 73 -13.27 -25.60 10.31
N SER A 74 -12.55 -25.94 11.39
CA SER A 74 -13.13 -26.60 12.57
C SER A 74 -13.82 -25.62 13.53
N LEU A 75 -13.72 -24.31 13.27
CA LEU A 75 -14.26 -23.26 14.12
C LEU A 75 -15.28 -22.41 13.37
N MET A 76 -16.19 -21.81 14.13
CA MET A 76 -17.06 -20.74 13.69
C MET A 76 -16.63 -19.42 14.34
N ARG A 77 -16.56 -18.33 13.57
CA ARG A 77 -16.26 -16.97 14.05
C ARG A 77 -17.50 -16.08 13.99
N TYR A 78 -17.69 -15.26 15.01
CA TYR A 78 -18.83 -14.33 15.05
C TYR A 78 -18.54 -13.07 14.23
N TYR A 79 -19.47 -12.72 13.33
CA TYR A 79 -19.51 -11.47 12.59
C TYR A 79 -20.55 -10.54 13.23
N ASP A 80 -20.17 -9.31 13.57
CA ASP A 80 -21.06 -8.36 14.28
C ASP A 80 -21.92 -7.48 13.35
N GLY A 81 -21.85 -7.71 12.03
CA GLY A 81 -22.49 -6.88 11.00
C GLY A 81 -21.57 -5.83 10.38
N ARG A 82 -20.41 -5.57 10.98
CA ARG A 82 -19.38 -4.62 10.48
C ARG A 82 -18.03 -5.29 10.32
N VAL A 83 -17.61 -6.08 11.30
CA VAL A 83 -16.31 -6.73 11.38
C VAL A 83 -16.41 -8.15 11.96
N TRP A 84 -15.44 -8.97 11.58
CA TRP A 84 -15.23 -10.27 12.20
C TRP A 84 -14.62 -10.06 13.59
N THR A 85 -15.28 -10.60 14.62
CA THR A 85 -14.79 -10.52 15.99
C THR A 85 -13.78 -11.63 16.30
N ALA A 86 -13.09 -11.54 17.44
CA ALA A 86 -12.20 -12.61 17.91
C ALA A 86 -12.95 -13.79 18.56
N GLN A 87 -14.28 -13.71 18.69
CA GLN A 87 -15.07 -14.78 19.30
C GLN A 87 -15.19 -15.96 18.35
N THR A 88 -14.79 -17.14 18.83
CA THR A 88 -14.87 -18.40 18.10
C THR A 88 -15.58 -19.46 18.92
N GLN A 89 -16.20 -20.42 18.24
CA GLN A 89 -16.82 -21.60 18.85
C GLN A 89 -16.57 -22.85 17.98
N PRO A 90 -16.61 -24.07 18.54
CA PRO A 90 -16.43 -25.30 17.77
C PRO A 90 -17.52 -25.47 16.71
N HIS A 91 -17.13 -25.92 15.53
CA HIS A 91 -18.06 -26.43 14.53
C HIS A 91 -18.50 -27.85 14.95
N ALA A 92 -19.81 -28.07 15.08
CA ALA A 92 -20.40 -29.31 15.59
C ALA A 92 -20.66 -30.34 14.48
#